data_AF-A0A1Q9YFA8-F1
#
_entry.id   AF-A0A1Q9YFA8-F1
#
_cell.length_a   1.000
_cell.length_b   1.000
_cell.length_c   1.000
_cell.angle_alpha   90.00
_cell.angle_beta   90.00
_cell.angle_gamma   90.00
#
_symmetry.space_group_name_H-M   'P 1'
#
loop_
_entity.id
_entity.type
_entity.pdbx_description
1 polymer ?
#
loop_
_entity_poly.entity_id
_entity_poly.type
_entity_poly.pdbx_seq_one_letter_code
_entity_poly.pdbx_strand_id
1 'polypeptide(L)'
;MIVVTCSKEPGLKIQKYIQRIGNSLAGKPDLNLPEIRIRQPEILVKNLVQMPESAWWKYAFSREPMNGRFDDSMRYELYEKACECGRNEADRILKKYPKLSVEEIARQMGLNVLYPDIPQASSRILFADFAEPATIRIYQDGLSKGHALMENPLIQSYFRTQMDHEKQDISDVRIEDILIAHELYHVIEMKNQKIWTQSYQILLWKIGFIENRSPVAVLSEIAAMAFASRLNHLNFSAYMLDAFLVYGYSPKAACALYDEMQDSFEADRMYKKNALKLSRAVLF
;
A
#
# COMPACT_ATOMS: atom_id res chain seq x y z
N MET A 1 -3.60 -4.99 4.31
CA MET A 1 -2.35 -4.85 3.55
C MET A 1 -2.44 -5.80 2.39
N ILE A 2 -2.32 -5.29 1.17
CA ILE A 2 -1.86 -6.08 0.03
C ILE A 2 -0.49 -6.60 0.48
N VAL A 3 -0.48 -7.75 1.16
CA VAL A 3 0.75 -8.33 1.68
C VAL A 3 1.39 -9.00 0.48
N VAL A 4 2.39 -8.33 -0.04
CA VAL A 4 3.29 -8.86 -1.06
C VAL A 4 4.44 -9.52 -0.33
N THR A 5 4.58 -10.84 -0.47
CA THR A 5 5.79 -11.52 0.02
C THR A 5 6.68 -11.84 -1.17
N CYS A 6 7.80 -11.13 -1.30
CA CYS A 6 8.89 -11.54 -2.18
C CYS A 6 9.43 -12.91 -1.71
N SER A 7 9.18 -13.97 -2.46
CA SER A 7 9.62 -15.32 -2.10
C SER A 7 11.06 -15.53 -2.56
N LYS A 8 11.99 -15.66 -1.62
CA LYS A 8 13.33 -16.21 -1.86
C LYS A 8 13.84 -16.92 -0.63
N GLU A 9 14.54 -18.03 -0.80
CA GLU A 9 15.60 -18.47 0.11
C GLU A 9 16.91 -18.66 -0.69
N PRO A 10 18.12 -18.49 -0.10
CA PRO A 10 18.46 -17.71 1.09
C PRO A 10 19.36 -16.52 0.74
N GLY A 11 18.87 -15.32 1.07
CA GLY A 11 19.66 -14.10 1.26
C GLY A 11 19.31 -13.55 2.65
N LEU A 12 19.99 -14.07 3.68
CA LEU A 12 19.81 -13.72 5.09
C LEU A 12 19.96 -12.20 5.31
N LYS A 13 18.88 -11.41 5.21
CA LYS A 13 18.66 -10.15 5.96
C LYS A 13 17.28 -9.53 5.70
N ILE A 14 16.72 -9.66 4.50
CA ILE A 14 15.42 -9.04 4.13
C ILE A 14 14.22 -9.91 4.55
N GLN A 15 14.36 -11.25 4.51
CA GLN A 15 13.30 -12.20 4.89
C GLN A 15 12.76 -12.01 6.32
N LYS A 16 13.62 -11.67 7.29
CA LYS A 16 13.18 -11.45 8.69
C LYS A 16 12.31 -10.21 8.87
N TYR A 17 12.37 -9.27 7.94
CA TYR A 17 11.72 -7.97 8.03
C TYR A 17 10.29 -8.03 7.46
N ILE A 18 10.12 -8.69 6.31
CA ILE A 18 8.81 -8.99 5.68
C ILE A 18 7.98 -9.97 6.55
N GLN A 19 8.65 -10.85 7.30
CA GLN A 19 7.99 -11.77 8.24
C GLN A 19 7.22 -11.06 9.37
N ARG A 20 7.58 -9.83 9.76
CA ARG A 20 6.86 -9.08 10.83
C ARG A 20 5.64 -8.31 10.32
N ILE A 21 5.67 -7.84 9.07
CA ILE A 21 4.62 -7.03 8.45
C ILE A 21 3.30 -7.82 8.30
N GLY A 22 3.38 -9.12 8.00
CA GLY A 22 2.20 -9.97 7.85
C GLY A 22 1.68 -10.62 9.14
N ASN A 23 2.26 -10.38 10.33
CA ASN A 23 1.74 -10.95 11.58
C ASN A 23 0.41 -10.31 12.04
N SER A 24 0.04 -9.15 11.48
CA SER A 24 -1.26 -8.51 11.71
C SER A 24 -2.40 -9.14 10.90
N LEU A 25 -2.09 -10.02 9.93
CA LEU A 25 -3.08 -10.70 9.07
C LEU A 25 -2.86 -12.22 9.02
N ALA A 26 -1.94 -12.76 9.83
CA ALA A 26 -1.80 -14.19 10.00
C ALA A 26 -3.02 -14.71 10.75
N GLY A 27 -3.77 -15.62 10.11
CA GLY A 27 -5.00 -16.22 10.60
C GLY A 27 -4.86 -16.96 11.93
N LYS A 28 -4.72 -16.22 13.03
CA LYS A 28 -5.15 -16.67 14.34
C LYS A 28 -6.64 -16.33 14.45
N PRO A 29 -7.54 -17.33 14.49
CA PRO A 29 -8.97 -17.10 14.73
C PRO A 29 -9.27 -16.51 16.12
N ASP A 30 -8.26 -16.44 16.98
CA ASP A 30 -8.34 -15.98 18.36
C ASP A 30 -7.47 -14.72 18.58
N LEU A 31 -7.86 -13.63 17.91
CA LEU A 31 -7.75 -12.34 18.58
C LEU A 31 -9.11 -12.13 19.24
N ASN A 32 -9.11 -11.88 20.55
CA ASN A 32 -10.19 -11.16 21.22
C ASN A 32 -10.30 -9.78 20.56
N LEU A 33 -10.79 -9.76 19.32
CA LEU A 33 -11.14 -8.55 18.62
C LEU A 33 -12.27 -7.96 19.46
N PRO A 34 -12.18 -6.69 19.89
CA PRO A 34 -13.32 -6.00 20.50
C PRO A 34 -14.55 -6.19 19.62
N GLU A 35 -15.78 -6.00 20.13
CA GLU A 35 -16.98 -6.12 19.30
C GLU A 35 -16.89 -5.20 18.06
N ILE A 36 -16.47 -5.77 16.94
CA ILE A 36 -16.27 -5.05 15.69
C ILE A 36 -17.64 -4.98 15.03
N ARG A 37 -18.13 -3.75 14.85
CA ARG A 37 -19.33 -3.52 14.07
C ARG A 37 -19.05 -3.83 12.60
N ILE A 38 -19.61 -4.93 12.11
CA ILE A 38 -19.56 -5.27 10.69
C ILE A 38 -20.42 -4.26 9.92
N ARG A 39 -19.81 -3.59 8.95
CA ARG A 39 -20.43 -2.61 8.05
C ARG A 39 -20.53 -3.22 6.65
N GLN A 40 -21.45 -2.71 5.84
CA GLN A 40 -21.57 -3.11 4.44
C GLN A 40 -20.37 -2.60 3.63
N PRO A 41 -19.89 -3.33 2.59
CA PRO A 41 -18.67 -2.99 1.88
C PRO A 41 -18.75 -1.62 1.19
N GLU A 42 -19.93 -1.20 0.72
CA GLU A 42 -20.12 0.12 0.11
C GLU A 42 -19.85 1.28 1.09
N ILE A 43 -20.04 1.07 2.40
CA ILE A 43 -19.73 2.08 3.42
C ILE A 43 -18.21 2.26 3.53
N LEU A 44 -17.46 1.15 3.53
CA LEU A 44 -16.00 1.17 3.57
C LEU A 44 -15.46 1.89 2.34
N VAL A 45 -15.91 1.46 1.15
CA VAL A 45 -15.46 2.04 -0.12
C VAL A 45 -15.78 3.54 -0.15
N LYS A 46 -17.04 3.92 0.09
CA LYS A 46 -17.47 5.33 0.10
C LYS A 46 -16.54 6.22 0.90
N ASN A 47 -16.18 5.79 2.11
CA ASN A 47 -15.42 6.60 3.03
C ASN A 47 -13.91 6.59 2.71
N LEU A 48 -13.35 5.43 2.39
CA LEU A 48 -11.91 5.29 2.16
C LEU A 48 -11.46 5.93 0.84
N VAL A 49 -12.28 5.87 -0.22
CA VAL A 49 -11.90 6.50 -1.51
C VAL A 49 -11.90 8.03 -1.44
N GLN A 50 -12.58 8.63 -0.46
CA GLN A 50 -12.58 10.07 -0.23
C GLN A 50 -11.44 10.54 0.69
N MET A 51 -10.67 9.63 1.29
CA MET A 51 -9.57 10.00 2.16
C MET A 51 -8.39 10.52 1.33
N PRO A 52 -7.88 11.74 1.61
CA PRO A 52 -6.76 12.29 0.85
C PRO A 52 -5.49 11.45 1.06
N GLU A 53 -4.61 11.39 0.05
CA GLU A 53 -3.35 10.62 0.13
C GLU A 53 -2.52 10.99 1.38
N SER A 54 -2.49 12.27 1.75
CA SER A 54 -1.75 12.76 2.93
C SER A 54 -2.36 12.37 4.29
N ALA A 55 -3.46 11.61 4.32
CA ALA A 55 -4.07 11.10 5.56
C ALA A 55 -3.58 9.69 5.95
N TRP A 56 -2.92 8.98 5.03
CA TRP A 56 -2.61 7.55 5.23
C TRP A 56 -1.33 7.29 6.03
N TRP A 57 -0.55 8.32 6.37
CA TRP A 57 0.76 8.17 7.02
C TRP A 57 0.68 7.44 8.37
N LYS A 58 -0.30 7.74 9.23
CA LYS A 58 -0.45 7.03 10.52
C LYS A 58 -0.78 5.56 10.31
N TYR A 59 -1.68 5.26 9.36
CA TYR A 59 -2.05 3.90 9.01
C TYR A 59 -0.85 3.14 8.44
N ALA A 60 -0.12 3.73 7.50
CA ALA A 60 1.08 3.13 6.92
C ALA A 60 2.13 2.83 8.01
N PHE A 61 2.51 3.84 8.80
CA PHE A 61 3.52 3.69 9.86
C PHE A 61 3.09 2.75 11.00
N SER A 62 1.79 2.48 11.19
CA SER A 62 1.34 1.43 12.12
C SER A 62 1.91 0.05 11.78
N ARG A 63 2.35 -0.15 10.54
CA ARG A 63 2.95 -1.40 10.03
C ARG A 63 4.48 -1.42 10.12
N GLU A 64 5.12 -0.33 10.52
CA GLU A 64 6.57 -0.24 10.68
C GLU A 64 7.00 -0.88 12.02
N PRO A 65 7.85 -1.94 12.03
CA PRO A 65 8.34 -2.54 13.26
C PRO A 65 9.01 -1.57 14.24
N MET A 66 9.61 -0.50 13.73
CA MET A 66 10.27 0.53 14.52
C MET A 66 9.41 1.79 14.68
N ASN A 67 8.08 1.72 14.51
CA ASN A 67 7.20 2.89 14.53
C ASN A 67 7.41 3.79 15.76
N GLY A 68 7.67 3.19 16.94
CA GLY A 68 7.95 3.93 18.18
C GLY A 68 9.22 4.78 18.19
N ARG A 69 10.08 4.68 17.15
CA ARG A 69 11.30 5.49 16.98
C ARG A 69 11.06 6.81 16.24
N PHE A 70 9.89 7.00 15.66
CA PHE A 70 9.54 8.20 14.90
C PHE A 70 8.56 9.04 15.73
N ASP A 71 8.69 10.36 15.68
CA ASP A 71 7.60 11.24 16.07
C ASP A 71 6.64 11.48 14.89
N ASP A 72 5.52 12.14 15.14
CA ASP A 72 4.51 12.40 14.11
C ASP A 72 5.03 13.29 12.96
N SER A 73 5.93 14.24 13.25
CA SER A 73 6.53 15.09 12.21
C SER A 73 7.44 14.29 11.29
N MET A 74 8.30 13.44 11.86
CA MET A 74 9.17 12.53 11.11
C MET A 74 8.36 11.55 10.26
N ARG A 75 7.30 10.95 10.81
CA ARG A 75 6.42 10.05 10.06
C ARG A 75 5.80 10.77 8.86
N TYR A 76 5.26 11.96 9.07
CA TYR A 76 4.64 12.75 8.01
C TYR A 76 5.66 13.11 6.91
N GLU A 77 6.84 13.62 7.28
CA GLU A 77 7.88 13.98 6.32
C GLU A 77 8.37 12.78 5.50
N LEU A 78 8.62 11.65 6.16
CA LEU A 78 9.07 10.43 5.50
C LEU A 78 7.99 9.82 4.61
N TYR A 79 6.74 9.90 5.04
CA TYR A 79 5.59 9.49 4.22
C TYR A 79 5.52 10.30 2.92
N GLU A 80 5.56 11.64 3.01
CA GLU A 80 5.49 12.51 1.83
C GLU A 80 6.65 12.24 0.86
N LYS A 81 7.88 12.05 1.37
CA LYS A 81 9.05 11.69 0.57
C LYS A 81 8.91 10.34 -0.12
N ALA A 82 8.36 9.34 0.57
CA ALA A 82 8.09 8.03 -0.03
C ALA A 82 7.00 8.13 -1.13
N CYS A 83 5.92 8.87 -0.88
CA CYS A 83 4.88 9.12 -1.87
C CYS A 83 5.43 9.84 -3.10
N GLU A 84 6.25 10.88 -2.92
CA GLU A 84 6.93 11.57 -4.01
C GLU A 84 7.85 10.62 -4.79
N CYS A 85 8.61 9.78 -4.09
CA CYS A 85 9.46 8.77 -4.72
C CYS A 85 8.65 7.83 -5.63
N GLY A 86 7.54 7.29 -5.14
CA GLY A 86 6.64 6.43 -5.91
C GLY A 86 6.04 7.14 -7.12
N ARG A 87 5.52 8.36 -6.93
CA ARG A 87 4.95 9.18 -8.02
C ARG A 87 5.97 9.50 -9.11
N ASN A 88 7.19 9.84 -8.72
CA ASN A 88 8.27 10.15 -9.67
C ASN A 88 8.66 8.94 -10.52
N GLU A 89 8.71 7.72 -9.95
CA GLU A 89 8.94 6.52 -10.75
C GLU A 89 7.74 6.22 -11.67
N ALA A 90 6.51 6.41 -11.20
CA ALA A 90 5.31 6.21 -12.04
C ALA A 90 5.31 7.18 -13.24
N ASP A 91 5.63 8.46 -13.01
CA ASP A 91 5.71 9.47 -14.09
C ASP A 91 6.80 9.13 -15.11
N ARG A 92 7.94 8.56 -14.68
CA ARG A 92 8.97 8.06 -15.60
C ARG A 92 8.48 6.88 -16.44
N ILE A 93 7.75 5.94 -15.83
CA ILE A 93 7.18 4.80 -16.53
C ILE A 93 6.13 5.25 -17.55
N LEU A 94 5.21 6.13 -17.16
CA LEU A 94 4.20 6.71 -18.05
C LEU A 94 4.81 7.46 -19.24
N LYS A 95 5.93 8.17 -19.02
CA LYS A 95 6.67 8.85 -20.09
C LYS A 95 7.36 7.86 -21.03
N LYS A 96 7.88 6.75 -20.50
CA LYS A 96 8.61 5.75 -21.29
C LYS A 96 7.68 4.84 -22.08
N TYR A 97 6.52 4.51 -21.54
CA TYR A 97 5.55 3.60 -22.12
C TYR A 97 4.17 4.27 -22.23
N PRO A 98 4.05 5.32 -23.06
CA PRO A 98 2.79 6.03 -23.20
C PRO A 98 1.73 5.10 -23.79
N LYS A 99 0.52 5.14 -23.24
CA LYS A 99 -0.68 4.40 -23.71
C LYS A 99 -0.62 2.87 -23.57
N LEU A 100 0.41 2.30 -22.94
CA LEU A 100 0.41 0.88 -22.60
C LEU A 100 -0.35 0.66 -21.28
N SER A 101 -1.09 -0.44 -21.21
CA SER A 101 -1.64 -0.94 -19.96
C SER A 101 -0.52 -1.36 -19.00
N VAL A 102 -0.83 -1.45 -17.70
CA VAL A 102 0.16 -1.85 -16.68
C VAL A 102 0.74 -3.24 -16.96
N GLU A 103 -0.09 -4.18 -17.44
CA GLU A 103 0.35 -5.52 -17.81
C GLU A 103 1.29 -5.52 -19.03
N GLU A 104 1.00 -4.69 -20.04
CA GLU A 104 1.89 -4.51 -21.19
C GLU A 104 3.22 -3.85 -20.79
N ILE A 105 3.19 -2.86 -19.88
CA ILE A 105 4.39 -2.26 -19.31
C ILE A 105 5.25 -3.34 -18.62
N ALA A 106 4.64 -4.18 -17.77
CA ALA A 106 5.35 -5.25 -17.08
C ALA A 106 6.03 -6.20 -18.09
N ARG A 107 5.31 -6.61 -19.15
CA ARG A 107 5.88 -7.44 -20.24
C ARG A 107 7.03 -6.75 -20.97
N GLN A 108 6.90 -5.47 -21.31
CA GLN A 108 7.96 -4.68 -21.95
C GLN A 108 9.21 -4.53 -21.05
N MET A 109 9.04 -4.66 -19.73
CA MET A 109 10.13 -4.66 -18.75
C MET A 109 10.73 -6.06 -18.51
N GLY A 110 10.32 -7.04 -19.32
CA GLY A 110 10.80 -8.43 -19.28
C GLY A 110 10.18 -9.24 -18.15
N LEU A 111 8.99 -8.88 -17.69
CA LEU A 111 8.27 -9.60 -16.64
C LEU A 111 7.16 -10.46 -17.22
N ASN A 112 6.95 -11.62 -16.62
CA ASN A 112 5.76 -12.44 -16.84
C ASN A 112 4.68 -12.02 -15.84
N VAL A 113 3.43 -11.93 -16.29
CA VAL A 113 2.27 -11.75 -15.41
C VAL A 113 1.43 -13.02 -15.48
N LEU A 114 1.28 -13.69 -14.35
CA LEU A 114 0.57 -14.97 -14.22
C LEU A 114 -0.59 -14.85 -13.24
N TYR A 115 -1.62 -15.67 -13.46
CA TYR A 115 -2.84 -15.69 -12.65
C TYR A 115 -3.05 -17.08 -12.03
N PRO A 116 -2.29 -17.51 -11.01
CA PRO A 116 -2.46 -18.82 -10.37
C PRO A 116 -3.70 -18.88 -9.47
N ASP A 117 -4.26 -20.08 -9.30
CA ASP A 117 -5.50 -20.30 -8.53
C ASP A 117 -5.35 -20.08 -7.01
N ILE A 118 -4.29 -20.63 -6.39
CA ILE A 118 -4.13 -20.65 -4.94
C ILE A 118 -2.71 -20.24 -4.55
N PRO A 119 -2.52 -19.36 -3.54
CA PRO A 119 -1.23 -19.15 -2.92
C PRO A 119 -0.76 -20.44 -2.23
N GLN A 120 0.31 -21.06 -2.72
CA GLN A 120 0.92 -22.20 -2.04
C GLN A 120 1.39 -21.77 -0.64
N ALA A 121 0.80 -22.38 0.39
CA ALA A 121 1.35 -22.50 1.74
C ALA A 121 1.61 -21.20 2.53
N SER A 122 0.58 -20.39 2.79
CA SER A 122 0.71 -19.37 3.83
C SER A 122 -0.57 -19.19 4.65
N SER A 123 -0.41 -18.93 5.95
CA SER A 123 -1.49 -18.55 6.88
C SER A 123 -1.96 -17.10 6.69
N ARG A 124 -1.55 -16.45 5.60
CA ARG A 124 -1.82 -15.05 5.24
C ARG A 124 -2.52 -15.00 3.89
N ILE A 125 -3.46 -14.06 3.75
CA ILE A 125 -4.11 -13.78 2.47
C ILE A 125 -3.11 -12.98 1.61
N LEU A 126 -2.69 -13.56 0.47
CA LEU A 126 -1.84 -12.93 -0.54
C LEU A 126 -2.67 -12.65 -1.78
N PHE A 127 -2.60 -11.42 -2.29
CA PHE A 127 -3.32 -11.01 -3.51
C PHE A 127 -2.42 -10.99 -4.73
N ALA A 128 -1.18 -10.58 -4.52
CA ALA A 128 -0.14 -10.60 -5.51
C ALA A 128 1.21 -10.88 -4.85
N ASP A 129 2.15 -11.39 -5.64
CA ASP A 129 3.56 -11.30 -5.29
C ASP A 129 4.46 -11.23 -6.53
N PHE A 130 5.70 -10.83 -6.29
CA PHE A 130 6.80 -11.00 -7.23
C PHE A 130 7.59 -12.27 -6.90
N ALA A 131 7.49 -13.26 -7.79
CA ALA A 131 8.34 -14.43 -7.84
C ALA A 131 9.58 -14.16 -8.69
N GLU A 132 10.72 -14.09 -8.02
CA GLU A 132 12.01 -13.94 -8.68
C GLU A 132 12.28 -15.08 -9.70
N PRO A 133 12.99 -14.78 -10.80
CA PRO A 133 13.63 -13.51 -11.13
C PRO A 133 12.77 -12.51 -11.92
N ALA A 134 11.57 -12.89 -12.38
CA ALA A 134 10.87 -12.11 -13.41
C ALA A 134 9.34 -12.31 -13.48
N THR A 135 8.68 -12.83 -12.44
CA THR A 135 7.25 -13.17 -12.53
C THR A 135 6.43 -12.43 -11.49
N ILE A 136 5.44 -11.66 -11.93
CA ILE A 136 4.36 -11.14 -11.08
C ILE A 136 3.23 -12.16 -11.10
N ARG A 137 2.78 -12.60 -9.93
CA ARG A 137 1.64 -13.51 -9.78
C ARG A 137 0.49 -12.77 -9.14
N ILE A 138 -0.70 -12.85 -9.73
CA ILE A 138 -1.94 -12.32 -9.17
C ILE A 138 -2.86 -13.49 -8.85
N TYR A 139 -3.21 -13.69 -7.58
CA TYR A 139 -3.94 -14.89 -7.15
C TYR A 139 -5.43 -14.78 -7.49
N GLN A 140 -5.94 -15.73 -8.28
CA GLN A 140 -7.31 -15.70 -8.77
C GLN A 140 -8.34 -15.71 -7.64
N ASP A 141 -8.12 -16.47 -6.55
CA ASP A 141 -9.03 -16.49 -5.40
C ASP A 141 -9.29 -15.08 -4.83
N GLY A 142 -8.23 -14.25 -4.75
CA GLY A 142 -8.34 -12.87 -4.28
C GLY A 142 -9.07 -11.97 -5.26
N LEU A 143 -8.80 -12.15 -6.57
CA LEU A 143 -9.46 -11.41 -7.63
C LEU A 143 -10.95 -11.74 -7.72
N SER A 144 -11.33 -13.03 -7.71
CA SER A 144 -12.73 -13.44 -7.78
C SER A 144 -13.55 -12.84 -6.63
N LYS A 145 -12.98 -12.82 -5.42
CA LYS A 145 -13.62 -12.18 -4.25
C LYS A 145 -13.71 -10.66 -4.38
N GLY A 146 -12.66 -10.01 -4.89
CA GLY A 146 -12.69 -8.58 -5.18
C GLY A 146 -13.72 -8.22 -6.27
N HIS A 147 -13.80 -9.01 -7.33
CA HIS A 147 -14.78 -8.85 -8.41
C HIS A 147 -16.21 -9.05 -7.93
N ALA A 148 -16.47 -10.02 -7.07
CA ALA A 148 -17.79 -10.20 -6.47
C ALA A 148 -18.24 -8.95 -5.69
N LEU A 149 -17.33 -8.23 -5.03
CA LEU A 149 -17.65 -6.93 -4.40
C LEU A 149 -17.91 -5.83 -5.44
N MET A 150 -17.16 -5.85 -6.55
CA MET A 150 -17.34 -4.91 -7.66
C MET A 150 -18.65 -5.13 -8.43
N GLU A 151 -19.38 -6.25 -8.26
CA GLU A 151 -20.72 -6.42 -8.84
C GLU A 151 -21.75 -5.45 -8.26
N ASN A 152 -21.50 -4.88 -7.08
CA ASN A 152 -22.38 -3.88 -6.46
C ASN A 152 -22.29 -2.52 -7.20
N PRO A 153 -23.37 -2.01 -7.81
CA PRO A 153 -23.35 -0.75 -8.56
C PRO A 153 -22.95 0.48 -7.73
N LEU A 154 -23.25 0.49 -6.42
CA LEU A 154 -22.85 1.58 -5.53
C LEU A 154 -21.32 1.62 -5.37
N ILE A 155 -20.68 0.46 -5.23
CA ILE A 155 -19.21 0.36 -5.12
C ILE A 155 -18.56 0.86 -6.41
N GLN A 156 -19.02 0.41 -7.57
CA GLN A 156 -18.52 0.92 -8.87
C GLN A 156 -18.69 2.43 -8.99
N SER A 157 -19.83 2.97 -8.56
CA SER A 157 -20.09 4.41 -8.62
C SER A 157 -19.09 5.21 -7.77
N TYR A 158 -18.73 4.71 -6.57
CA TYR A 158 -17.75 5.38 -5.72
C TYR A 158 -16.36 5.36 -6.35
N PHE A 159 -15.91 4.23 -6.89
CA PHE A 159 -14.64 4.18 -7.62
C PHE A 159 -14.63 5.14 -8.82
N ARG A 160 -15.69 5.14 -9.65
CA ARG A 160 -15.77 6.01 -10.84
C ARG A 160 -15.71 7.50 -10.50
N THR A 161 -16.27 7.93 -9.37
CA THR A 161 -16.16 9.34 -8.94
C THR A 161 -14.74 9.77 -8.56
N GLN A 162 -13.83 8.82 -8.35
CA GLN A 162 -12.45 9.05 -7.94
C GLN A 162 -11.43 8.70 -9.04
N MET A 163 -11.85 8.75 -10.30
CA MET A 163 -10.98 8.54 -11.47
C MET A 163 -10.75 9.85 -12.21
N ASP A 164 -9.56 10.01 -12.79
CA ASP A 164 -9.24 11.12 -13.68
C ASP A 164 -9.67 10.79 -15.12
N HIS A 165 -10.94 11.08 -15.41
CA HIS A 165 -11.59 10.81 -16.71
C HIS A 165 -10.97 11.59 -17.90
N GLU A 166 -10.11 12.58 -17.64
CA GLU A 166 -9.46 13.35 -18.70
C GLU A 166 -8.18 12.68 -19.22
N LYS A 167 -7.59 11.75 -18.45
CA LYS A 167 -6.23 11.26 -18.74
C LYS A 167 -6.15 9.96 -19.52
N GLN A 168 -7.18 9.11 -19.54
CA GLN A 168 -7.25 7.90 -20.36
C GLN A 168 -8.70 7.43 -20.62
N ASP A 169 -8.89 6.62 -21.67
CA ASP A 169 -10.12 5.87 -21.99
C ASP A 169 -10.29 4.67 -21.03
N ILE A 170 -10.19 4.92 -19.72
CA ILE A 170 -10.39 3.91 -18.68
C ILE A 170 -11.85 4.02 -18.23
N SER A 171 -12.67 3.04 -18.59
CA SER A 171 -14.08 3.02 -18.21
C SER A 171 -14.29 2.71 -16.73
N ASP A 172 -13.40 1.90 -16.13
CA ASP A 172 -13.54 1.37 -14.77
C ASP A 172 -12.20 1.06 -14.08
N VAL A 173 -12.20 1.05 -12.75
CA VAL A 173 -11.05 0.62 -11.93
C VAL A 173 -10.86 -0.89 -12.04
N ARG A 174 -9.64 -1.32 -12.38
CA ARG A 174 -9.24 -2.74 -12.44
C ARG A 174 -8.33 -3.09 -11.27
N ILE A 175 -8.74 -4.08 -10.47
CA ILE A 175 -8.01 -4.49 -9.25
C ILE A 175 -6.64 -5.05 -9.63
N GLU A 176 -6.58 -5.82 -10.71
CA GLU A 176 -5.37 -6.43 -11.25
C GLU A 176 -4.34 -5.39 -11.63
N ASP A 177 -4.74 -4.31 -12.30
CA ASP A 177 -3.81 -3.26 -12.75
C ASP A 177 -3.20 -2.53 -11.54
N ILE A 178 -3.93 -2.39 -10.44
CA ILE A 178 -3.40 -1.82 -9.18
C ILE A 178 -2.41 -2.79 -8.54
N LEU A 179 -2.76 -4.08 -8.46
CA LEU A 179 -1.89 -5.11 -7.89
C LEU A 179 -0.61 -5.28 -8.71
N ILE A 180 -0.70 -5.36 -10.04
CA ILE A 180 0.46 -5.44 -10.93
C ILE A 180 1.32 -4.19 -10.80
N ALA A 181 0.72 -2.99 -10.74
CA ALA A 181 1.48 -1.76 -10.58
C ALA A 181 2.24 -1.72 -9.25
N HIS A 182 1.62 -2.19 -8.16
CA HIS A 182 2.28 -2.31 -6.87
C HIS A 182 3.51 -3.23 -6.97
N GLU A 183 3.37 -4.42 -7.54
CA GLU A 183 4.50 -5.36 -7.72
C GLU A 183 5.57 -4.81 -8.66
N LEU A 184 5.16 -4.13 -9.72
CA LEU A 184 6.05 -3.50 -10.70
C LEU A 184 6.97 -2.48 -10.02
N TYR A 185 6.45 -1.70 -9.06
CA TYR A 185 7.27 -0.79 -8.27
C TYR A 185 8.38 -1.53 -7.53
N HIS A 186 8.05 -2.62 -6.82
CA HIS A 186 9.05 -3.41 -6.09
C HIS A 186 10.13 -3.98 -7.00
N VAL A 187 9.77 -4.37 -8.23
CA VAL A 187 10.75 -4.80 -9.25
C VAL A 187 11.65 -3.64 -9.68
N ILE A 188 11.10 -2.45 -9.91
CA ILE A 188 11.86 -1.25 -10.27
C ILE A 188 12.82 -0.88 -9.15
N GLU A 189 12.31 -0.86 -7.92
CA GLU A 189 13.05 -0.56 -6.70
C GLU A 189 14.21 -1.54 -6.48
N MET A 190 13.95 -2.84 -6.61
CA MET A 190 14.96 -3.89 -6.51
C MET A 190 16.07 -3.75 -7.57
N LYS A 191 15.72 -3.37 -8.80
CA LYS A 191 16.69 -3.21 -9.91
C LYS A 191 17.49 -1.91 -9.82
N ASN A 192 17.04 -0.92 -9.03
CA ASN A 192 17.67 0.40 -8.94
C ASN A 192 17.96 0.80 -7.48
N GLN A 193 19.16 0.48 -7.01
CA GLN A 193 19.64 0.80 -5.66
C GLN A 193 19.73 2.32 -5.36
N LYS A 194 19.57 3.19 -6.36
CA LYS A 194 19.56 4.65 -6.17
C LYS A 194 18.21 5.18 -5.73
N ILE A 195 17.16 4.36 -5.74
CA ILE A 195 15.84 4.78 -5.27
C ILE A 195 15.94 5.12 -3.77
N TRP A 196 15.35 6.25 -3.39
CA TRP A 196 15.51 6.82 -2.05
C TRP A 196 15.03 5.87 -0.94
N THR A 197 13.92 5.18 -1.16
CA THR A 197 13.34 4.20 -0.23
C THR A 197 14.25 3.00 0.04
N GLN A 198 15.12 2.61 -0.90
CA GLN A 198 16.16 1.59 -0.69
C GLN A 198 17.35 2.10 0.13
N SER A 199 17.71 3.36 -0.06
CA SER A 199 18.94 3.94 0.51
C SER A 199 18.71 4.64 1.86
N TYR A 200 17.48 5.02 2.18
CA TYR A 200 17.15 5.67 3.43
C TYR A 200 17.33 4.73 4.64
N GLN A 201 18.04 5.21 5.65
CA GLN A 201 18.21 4.50 6.91
C GLN A 201 18.07 5.45 8.09
N ILE A 202 17.32 5.02 9.09
CA ILE A 202 17.24 5.73 10.37
C ILE A 202 18.45 5.39 11.24
N LEU A 203 19.02 6.40 11.90
CA LEU A 203 20.03 6.22 12.93
C LEU A 203 19.36 5.76 14.22
N LEU A 204 19.68 4.56 14.70
CA LEU A 204 19.13 4.00 15.93
C LEU A 204 19.88 4.45 17.17
N TRP A 205 21.21 4.49 17.08
CA TRP A 205 22.09 5.01 18.11
C TRP A 205 23.49 5.28 17.54
N LYS A 206 24.26 6.09 18.26
CA LYS A 206 25.64 6.44 17.94
C LYS A 206 26.48 6.42 19.21
N ILE A 207 27.60 5.69 19.18
CA ILE A 207 28.60 5.68 20.26
C ILE A 207 29.94 6.01 19.63
N GLY A 208 30.43 7.23 19.86
CA GLY A 208 31.64 7.73 19.21
C GLY A 208 31.53 7.73 17.67
N PHE A 209 32.44 7.03 17.00
CA PHE A 209 32.46 6.87 15.53
C PHE A 209 31.59 5.72 15.02
N ILE A 210 30.97 4.94 15.91
CA ILE A 210 30.14 3.79 15.54
C ILE A 210 28.68 4.24 15.45
N GLU A 211 28.08 4.05 14.28
CA GLU A 211 26.67 4.31 14.02
C GLU A 211 25.93 3.01 13.75
N ASN A 212 24.79 2.82 14.42
CA ASN A 212 23.87 1.74 14.08
C ASN A 212 22.68 2.30 13.31
N ARG A 213 22.51 1.83 12.07
CA ARG A 213 21.47 2.29 11.15
C ARG A 213 20.60 1.12 10.73
N SER A 214 19.31 1.38 10.54
CA SER A 214 18.36 0.38 10.05
C SER A 214 17.57 0.94 8.87
N PRO A 215 17.27 0.12 7.85
CA PRO A 215 16.27 0.47 6.84
C PRO A 215 14.90 0.67 7.51
N VAL A 216 14.00 1.37 6.81
CA VAL A 216 12.63 1.63 7.23
C VAL A 216 11.70 0.96 6.20
N ALA A 217 11.15 -0.20 6.54
CA ALA A 217 10.43 -1.08 5.60
C ALA A 217 9.26 -0.35 4.94
N VAL A 218 8.51 0.37 5.77
CA VAL A 218 7.24 0.96 5.33
C VAL A 218 7.43 1.96 4.19
N LEU A 219 8.63 2.53 4.00
CA LEU A 219 8.86 3.51 2.93
C LEU A 219 8.72 2.89 1.54
N SER A 220 9.17 1.65 1.35
CA SER A 220 9.00 0.92 0.08
C SER A 220 7.52 0.66 -0.20
N GLU A 221 6.75 0.24 0.81
CA GLU A 221 5.29 0.04 0.70
C GLU A 221 4.53 1.35 0.40
N ILE A 222 4.88 2.44 1.08
CA ILE A 222 4.27 3.76 0.83
C ILE A 222 4.53 4.18 -0.62
N ALA A 223 5.76 4.02 -1.10
CA ALA A 223 6.11 4.38 -2.46
C ALA A 223 5.43 3.45 -3.49
N ALA A 224 5.29 2.15 -3.20
CA ALA A 224 4.54 1.21 -4.05
C ALA A 224 3.07 1.60 -4.18
N MET A 225 2.43 2.01 -3.07
CA MET A 225 1.02 2.45 -3.07
C MET A 225 0.83 3.75 -3.86
N ALA A 226 1.73 4.72 -3.67
CA ALA A 226 1.70 5.98 -4.42
C ALA A 226 2.00 5.76 -5.92
N PHE A 227 2.96 4.89 -6.23
CA PHE A 227 3.26 4.47 -7.60
C PHE A 227 2.05 3.81 -8.26
N ALA A 228 1.41 2.85 -7.59
CA ALA A 228 0.25 2.13 -8.12
C ALA A 228 -0.94 3.06 -8.36
N SER A 229 -1.20 3.98 -7.43
CA SER A 229 -2.26 4.98 -7.57
C SER A 229 -1.98 5.91 -8.75
N ARG A 230 -0.75 6.41 -8.87
CA ARG A 230 -0.34 7.33 -9.94
C ARG A 230 -0.30 6.68 -11.32
N LEU A 231 0.24 5.46 -11.43
CA LEU A 231 0.35 4.74 -12.70
C LEU A 231 -1.03 4.40 -13.28
N ASN A 232 -2.01 4.13 -12.41
CA ASN A 232 -3.40 3.83 -12.77
C ASN A 232 -4.32 5.07 -12.79
N HIS A 233 -3.79 6.29 -12.64
CA HIS A 233 -4.55 7.54 -12.65
C HIS A 233 -5.70 7.59 -11.63
N LEU A 234 -5.48 7.02 -10.44
CA LEU A 234 -6.45 7.03 -9.34
C LEU A 234 -6.35 8.34 -8.55
N ASN A 235 -7.50 8.92 -8.19
CA ASN A 235 -7.59 10.05 -7.25
C ASN A 235 -7.75 9.61 -5.79
N PHE A 236 -7.69 8.31 -5.52
CA PHE A 236 -7.69 7.71 -4.20
C PHE A 236 -6.42 6.88 -3.97
N SER A 237 -6.07 6.66 -2.71
CA SER A 237 -4.91 5.84 -2.36
C SER A 237 -5.18 4.34 -2.48
N ALA A 238 -4.26 3.61 -3.12
CA ALA A 238 -4.29 2.15 -3.21
C ALA A 238 -4.35 1.44 -1.85
N TYR A 239 -3.98 2.11 -0.75
CA TYR A 239 -4.16 1.57 0.61
C TYR A 239 -5.61 1.18 0.93
N MET A 240 -6.61 1.78 0.28
CA MET A 240 -8.01 1.40 0.51
C MET A 240 -8.30 -0.07 0.14
N LEU A 241 -7.52 -0.65 -0.78
CA LEU A 241 -7.63 -2.04 -1.19
C LEU A 241 -7.33 -3.01 -0.03
N ASP A 242 -6.58 -2.57 0.98
CA ASP A 242 -6.27 -3.37 2.16
C ASP A 242 -7.53 -3.85 2.90
N ALA A 243 -8.51 -2.96 3.06
CA ALA A 243 -9.77 -3.31 3.70
C ALA A 243 -10.75 -3.92 2.69
N PHE A 244 -10.79 -3.37 1.48
CA PHE A 244 -11.70 -3.80 0.43
C PHE A 244 -11.49 -5.27 0.03
N LEU A 245 -10.26 -5.66 -0.31
CA LEU A 245 -9.97 -7.02 -0.75
C LEU A 245 -10.09 -8.04 0.40
N VAL A 246 -9.73 -7.65 1.63
CA VAL A 246 -9.92 -8.49 2.83
C VAL A 246 -11.40 -8.73 3.11
N TYR A 247 -12.30 -7.81 2.72
CA TYR A 247 -13.73 -7.97 2.95
C TYR A 247 -14.30 -9.22 2.29
N GLY A 248 -13.79 -9.56 1.10
CA GLY A 248 -14.17 -10.77 0.37
C GLY A 248 -13.78 -12.08 1.07
N TYR A 249 -12.89 -12.02 2.07
CA TYR A 249 -12.48 -13.17 2.89
C TYR A 249 -13.10 -13.13 4.29
N SER A 250 -13.10 -11.96 4.92
CA SER A 250 -13.58 -11.75 6.28
C SER A 250 -14.09 -10.32 6.46
N PRO A 251 -15.41 -10.12 6.43
CA PRO A 251 -16.02 -8.82 6.72
C PRO A 251 -15.60 -8.26 8.09
N LYS A 252 -15.41 -9.13 9.09
CA LYS A 252 -14.95 -8.74 10.42
C LYS A 252 -13.52 -8.17 10.38
N ALA A 253 -12.58 -8.86 9.73
CA ALA A 253 -11.20 -8.38 9.62
C ALA A 253 -11.11 -7.10 8.77
N ALA A 254 -11.89 -7.01 7.70
CA ALA A 254 -11.97 -5.81 6.88
C ALA A 254 -12.53 -4.60 7.65
N CYS A 255 -13.56 -4.80 8.47
CA CYS A 255 -14.09 -3.74 9.33
C CYS A 255 -13.09 -3.32 10.42
N ALA A 256 -12.27 -4.26 10.93
CA ALA A 256 -11.17 -3.93 11.83
C ALA A 256 -10.15 -3.00 11.17
N LEU A 257 -9.70 -3.36 9.96
CA LEU A 257 -8.78 -2.53 9.17
C LEU A 257 -9.39 -1.16 8.86
N TYR A 258 -10.67 -1.13 8.51
CA TYR A 258 -11.40 0.11 8.26
C TYR A 258 -11.44 1.01 9.51
N ASP A 259 -11.73 0.45 10.70
CA ASP A 259 -11.73 1.23 11.93
C ASP A 259 -10.32 1.77 12.25
N GLU A 260 -9.26 0.97 12.09
CA GLU A 260 -7.86 1.43 12.22
C GLU A 260 -7.52 2.59 11.25
N MET A 261 -8.02 2.53 10.01
CA MET A 261 -7.84 3.59 9.01
C MET A 261 -8.59 4.86 9.39
N GLN A 262 -9.82 4.76 9.89
CA GLN A 262 -10.60 5.91 10.34
C GLN A 262 -9.98 6.58 11.57
N ASP A 263 -9.53 5.79 12.55
CA ASP A 263 -8.83 6.31 13.74
C ASP A 263 -7.55 7.04 13.34
N SER A 264 -6.79 6.47 12.40
CA SER A 264 -5.60 7.09 11.83
C SER A 264 -5.93 8.42 11.15
N PHE A 265 -7.04 8.49 10.43
CA PHE A 265 -7.49 9.71 9.75
C PHE A 265 -7.96 10.78 10.74
N GLU A 266 -8.69 10.41 11.78
CA GLU A 266 -9.07 11.32 12.86
C GLU A 266 -7.86 11.91 13.57
N ALA A 267 -6.87 11.07 13.87
CA ALA A 267 -5.63 11.51 14.48
C ALA A 267 -4.81 12.43 13.57
N ASP A 268 -4.80 12.23 12.24
CA ASP A 268 -4.22 13.17 11.28
C ASP A 268 -4.94 14.54 11.30
N ARG A 269 -6.27 14.55 11.28
CA ARG A 269 -7.07 15.78 11.37
C ARG A 269 -6.75 16.57 12.64
N MET A 270 -6.62 15.88 13.78
CA MET A 270 -6.21 16.49 15.05
C MET A 270 -4.79 17.05 14.98
N TYR A 271 -3.83 16.29 14.44
CA TYR A 271 -2.45 16.72 14.25
C TYR A 271 -2.37 18.01 13.43
N LYS A 272 -3.00 18.04 12.24
CA LYS A 272 -3.04 19.22 11.36
C LYS A 272 -3.68 20.43 12.07
N LYS A 273 -4.79 20.23 12.77
CA LYS A 273 -5.46 21.30 13.54
C LYS A 273 -4.55 21.89 14.62
N ASN A 274 -3.77 21.06 15.31
CA ASN A 274 -2.84 21.51 16.34
C ASN A 274 -1.62 22.23 15.74
N ALA A 275 -1.06 21.73 14.64
CA ALA A 275 0.03 22.41 13.92
C ALA A 275 -0.39 23.81 13.42
N LEU A 276 -1.60 23.95 12.89
CA LEU A 276 -2.19 25.23 12.46
C LEU A 276 -2.42 26.21 13.62
N LYS A 277 -2.78 25.71 14.81
CA LYS A 277 -2.90 26.56 16.02
C LYS A 277 -1.54 27.07 16.48
N LEU A 278 -0.54 26.20 16.50
CA LEU A 278 0.83 26.56 16.90
C LEU A 278 1.45 27.56 15.93
N SER A 279 1.29 27.37 14.61
CA SER A 279 1.82 28.33 13.62
C SER A 279 1.17 29.71 13.73
N ARG A 280 -0.13 29.78 14.04
CA ARG A 280 -0.82 31.05 14.32
C ARG A 280 -0.36 31.70 15.62
N ALA A 281 -0.06 30.92 16.65
CA ALA A 281 0.40 31.45 17.95
C ALA A 281 1.83 32.01 17.92
N VAL A 282 2.67 31.57 16.98
CA VAL A 282 4.06 32.06 16.79
C VAL A 282 4.12 33.34 15.94
N LEU A 283 3.03 33.70 15.26
CA LEU A 283 2.90 34.91 14.43
C LEU A 283 2.31 36.11 15.20
N PHE A 284 2.10 35.99 16.51
CA PHE A 284 1.70 37.07 17.45
C PHE A 284 2.71 37.15 18.60
#